data_AF-A0A9W4DQT0-F1
#
_entry.id   AF-A0A9W4DQT0-F1
#
_cell.length_a   1.000
_cell.length_b   1.000
_cell.length_c   1.000
_cell.angle_alpha   90.00
_cell.angle_beta   90.00
_cell.angle_gamma   90.00
#
_symmetry.space_group_name_H-M   'P 1'
#
loop_
_entity.id
_entity.type
_entity.pdbx_description
1 polymer ?
#
loop_
_entity_poly.entity_id
_entity_poly.type
_entity_poly.pdbx_seq_one_letter_code
_entity_poly.pdbx_strand_id
1 'polypeptide(L)'
;MSHDGTGLDLAIFGDEISLSVPYWHDGERAAQVFQIVSAIVAIVERESGLIAFDPQTEGPFTASIDSAVSIMSGTAQDLRSRYGG
;
A
#
# COMPACT_ATOMS: atom_id res chain seq x y z
N MET A 1 -1.33 9.68 10.89
CA MET A 1 -2.59 10.31 10.42
C MET A 1 -3.34 9.23 9.67
N SER A 2 -4.51 8.83 10.17
CA SER A 2 -5.29 7.75 9.57
C SER A 2 -6.45 8.33 8.76
N HIS A 3 -6.73 7.76 7.59
CA HIS A 3 -7.83 8.16 6.72
C HIS A 3 -8.88 7.04 6.66
N ASP A 4 -9.93 7.15 7.46
CA ASP A 4 -10.95 6.10 7.65
C ASP A 4 -11.63 5.65 6.35
N GLY A 5 -11.74 6.53 5.35
CA GLY A 5 -12.35 6.20 4.06
C GLY A 5 -11.54 5.22 3.19
N THR A 6 -10.24 5.06 3.46
CA THR A 6 -9.34 4.16 2.72
C THR A 6 -8.66 3.15 3.65
N GLY A 7 -8.65 3.42 4.95
CA GLY A 7 -7.95 2.66 5.97
C GLY A 7 -6.43 2.89 5.98
N LEU A 8 -5.93 3.84 5.19
CA LEU A 8 -4.52 4.19 5.13
C LEU A 8 -4.07 4.83 6.45
N ASP A 9 -2.93 4.37 6.98
CA ASP A 9 -2.26 5.01 8.11
C ASP A 9 -0.87 5.48 7.72
N LEU A 10 -0.61 6.78 7.87
CA LEU A 10 0.69 7.39 7.62
C LEU A 10 1.35 7.74 8.95
N ALA A 11 2.52 7.17 9.21
CA ALA A 11 3.38 7.50 10.33
C ALA A 11 4.66 8.17 9.84
N ILE A 12 5.09 9.22 10.53
CA ILE A 12 6.34 9.93 10.25
C ILE A 12 7.18 9.84 11.51
N PHE A 13 8.27 9.09 11.43
CA PHE A 13 9.35 9.05 12.40
C PHE A 13 10.53 9.85 11.83
N GLY A 14 11.46 10.31 12.68
CA GLY A 14 12.44 11.34 12.32
C GLY A 14 13.22 11.09 11.02
N ASP A 15 13.51 9.83 10.71
CA ASP A 15 14.22 9.36 9.52
C ASP A 15 13.39 8.38 8.66
N GLU A 16 12.13 8.10 9.02
CA GLU A 16 11.29 7.11 8.34
C GLU A 16 9.86 7.63 8.13
N ILE A 17 9.37 7.53 6.90
CA ILE A 17 7.95 7.70 6.59
C ILE A 17 7.39 6.32 6.30
N SER A 18 6.43 5.87 7.11
CA SER A 18 5.77 4.58 6.98
C SER A 18 4.32 4.77 6.55
N LEU A 19 3.90 4.06 5.51
CA LEU A 19 2.52 4.04 5.01
C LEU A 19 1.97 2.62 5.13
N SER A 20 0.99 2.42 6.00
CA SER A 20 0.29 1.15 6.20
C SER A 20 -1.00 1.12 5.41
N VAL A 21 -1.19 0.04 4.65
CA VAL A 21 -2.33 -0.19 3.77
C VAL A 21 -3.07 -1.46 4.22
N PRO A 22 -4.35 -1.38 4.60
CA PRO A 22 -5.09 -2.57 5.02
C PRO A 22 -5.47 -3.43 3.82
N TYR A 23 -5.20 -4.74 3.94
CA TYR A 23 -5.35 -5.76 2.90
C TYR A 23 -6.78 -6.25 2.65
N TRP A 24 -7.80 -5.65 3.27
CA TRP A 24 -9.20 -6.08 3.17
C TRP A 24 -9.92 -5.72 1.86
N HIS A 25 -9.22 -5.07 0.92
CA HIS A 25 -9.80 -4.61 -0.34
C HIS A 25 -9.68 -5.67 -1.44
N ASP A 26 -10.75 -5.84 -2.22
CA ASP A 26 -10.82 -6.74 -3.37
C ASP A 26 -11.01 -5.91 -4.65
N GLY A 27 -10.39 -6.34 -5.76
CA GLY A 27 -10.57 -5.77 -7.09
C GLY A 27 -10.39 -4.24 -7.17
N GLU A 28 -11.46 -3.53 -7.54
CA GLU A 28 -11.46 -2.08 -7.82
C GLU A 28 -11.05 -1.23 -6.61
N ARG A 29 -11.37 -1.65 -5.38
CA ARG A 29 -10.94 -0.93 -4.17
C ARG A 29 -9.44 -1.04 -3.94
N ALA A 30 -8.84 -2.19 -4.25
CA ALA A 30 -7.40 -2.36 -4.19
C ALA A 30 -6.69 -1.42 -5.19
N ALA A 31 -7.25 -1.27 -6.40
CA ALA A 31 -6.73 -0.34 -7.40
C ALA A 31 -6.79 1.13 -6.93
N GLN A 32 -7.91 1.56 -6.34
CA GLN A 32 -8.05 2.93 -5.83
C GLN A 32 -7.06 3.23 -4.69
N VAL A 33 -6.92 2.30 -3.76
CA VAL A 33 -5.96 2.44 -2.66
C VAL A 33 -4.53 2.48 -3.18
N PHE A 34 -4.19 1.63 -4.13
CA PHE A 34 -2.86 1.62 -4.74
C PHE A 34 -2.54 2.91 -5.52
N GLN A 35 -3.53 3.51 -6.19
CA GLN A 35 -3.35 4.82 -6.83
C GLN A 35 -3.01 5.91 -5.82
N ILE A 36 -3.67 5.91 -4.66
CA ILE A 36 -3.39 6.87 -3.58
C ILE A 36 -1.98 6.64 -3.02
N VAL A 37 -1.61 5.39 -2.74
CA VAL A 37 -0.27 5.01 -2.27
C VAL A 37 0.80 5.47 -3.28
N SER A 38 0.59 5.20 -4.57
CA SER A 38 1.51 5.62 -5.63
C SER A 38 1.68 7.14 -5.70
N ALA A 39 0.60 7.90 -5.52
CA ALA A 39 0.65 9.35 -5.50
C ALA A 39 1.43 9.89 -4.29
N ILE A 40 1.26 9.28 -3.11
CA ILE A 40 2.00 9.66 -1.90
C ILE A 40 3.49 9.36 -2.07
N VAL A 41 3.82 8.14 -2.53
CA VAL A 41 5.22 7.75 -2.79
C VAL A 41 5.88 8.73 -3.75
N ALA A 42 5.24 9.05 -4.88
CA ALA A 42 5.78 9.98 -5.85
C ALA A 42 6.06 11.38 -5.27
N ILE A 43 5.22 11.87 -4.36
CA ILE A 43 5.45 13.14 -3.67
C ILE A 43 6.64 13.02 -2.72
N VAL A 44 6.68 11.97 -1.88
CA VAL A 44 7.75 11.79 -0.90
C VAL A 44 9.11 11.63 -1.59
N GLU A 45 9.22 10.79 -2.62
CA GLU A 45 10.48 10.59 -3.36
C GLU A 45 10.93 11.88 -4.03
N ARG A 46 10.01 12.65 -4.63
CA ARG A 46 10.35 13.93 -5.29
C ARG A 46 10.88 14.97 -4.31
N GLU A 47 10.26 15.11 -3.14
CA GLU A 47 10.63 16.15 -2.17
C GLU A 47 11.81 15.75 -1.28
N SER A 48 12.01 14.45 -1.03
CA SER A 48 13.07 13.96 -0.14
C SER A 48 14.32 13.45 -0.88
N GLY A 49 14.20 13.04 -2.13
CA GLY A 49 15.24 12.34 -2.87
C GLY A 49 15.48 10.89 -2.41
N LEU A 50 14.64 10.36 -1.51
CA LEU A 50 14.68 8.97 -1.06
C LEU A 50 13.95 8.05 -2.04
N ILE A 51 14.18 6.75 -1.93
CA ILE A 51 13.48 5.71 -2.68
C ILE A 51 12.56 4.97 -1.70
N ALA A 52 11.28 4.85 -2.04
CA ALA A 52 10.33 4.10 -1.24
C ALA A 52 10.62 2.60 -1.34
N PHE A 53 10.66 1.93 -0.19
CA PHE A 53 10.80 0.48 -0.10
C PHE A 53 9.42 -0.17 0.06
N ASP A 54 9.15 -1.18 -0.75
CA ASP A 54 7.96 -2.03 -0.67
C ASP A 54 8.33 -3.39 -0.05
N PRO A 55 7.90 -3.67 1.19
CA PRO A 55 8.20 -4.93 1.85
C PRO A 55 7.50 -6.13 1.20
N GLN A 56 6.47 -5.94 0.37
CA GLN A 56 5.78 -7.04 -0.30
C GLN A 56 6.60 -7.62 -1.47
N THR A 57 7.45 -6.79 -2.06
CA THR A 57 8.34 -7.16 -3.16
C THR A 57 9.80 -7.26 -2.72
N GLU A 58 10.07 -6.99 -1.44
CA GLU A 58 11.42 -6.86 -0.86
C GLU A 58 12.34 -5.94 -1.69
N GLY A 59 11.78 -4.87 -2.27
CA GLY A 59 12.47 -4.02 -3.21
C GLY A 59 11.90 -2.61 -3.30
N PRO A 60 12.40 -1.78 -4.25
CA PRO A 60 11.83 -0.46 -4.50
C PRO A 60 10.35 -0.54 -4.86
N PHE A 61 9.56 0.39 -4.36
CA PHE A 61 8.16 0.52 -4.74
C PHE A 61 8.06 0.76 -6.26
N THR A 62 7.26 -0.04 -6.95
CA THR A 62 6.98 0.14 -8.37
C THR A 62 5.49 0.37 -8.58
N ALA A 63 5.14 1.42 -9.32
CA ALA A 63 3.75 1.76 -9.62
C ALA A 63 3.14 0.83 -10.69
N SER A 64 3.14 -0.49 -10.47
CA SER A 64 2.45 -1.46 -11.32
C SER A 64 1.09 -1.82 -10.74
N ILE A 65 0.03 -1.17 -11.23
CA ILE A 65 -1.34 -1.36 -10.73
C ILE A 65 -1.77 -2.82 -10.83
N ASP A 66 -1.50 -3.49 -11.97
CA ASP A 66 -1.91 -4.89 -12.18
C ASP A 66 -1.21 -5.85 -11.22
N SER A 67 0.09 -5.64 -10.98
CA SER A 67 0.86 -6.43 -10.01
C SER A 67 0.35 -6.21 -8.59
N ALA A 68 0.08 -4.96 -8.22
CA ALA A 68 -0.38 -4.62 -6.89
C ALA A 68 -1.79 -5.13 -6.59
N VAL A 69 -2.72 -5.02 -7.54
CA VAL A 69 -4.09 -5.56 -7.41
C VAL A 69 -4.03 -7.08 -7.22
N SER A 70 -3.17 -7.77 -7.98
CA SER A 70 -2.98 -9.21 -7.84
C SER A 70 -2.46 -9.60 -6.45
N ILE A 71 -1.42 -8.91 -5.97
CA ILE A 71 -0.83 -9.15 -4.64
C ILE A 71 -1.87 -8.87 -3.53
N MET A 72 -2.51 -7.69 -3.54
CA MET A 72 -3.46 -7.30 -2.50
C MET A 72 -4.68 -8.22 -2.48
N SER A 73 -5.26 -8.54 -3.64
CA SER A 73 -6.43 -9.43 -3.73
C SER A 73 -6.07 -10.86 -3.30
N GLY A 74 -4.87 -11.34 -3.65
CA GLY A 74 -4.36 -12.63 -3.19
C GLY A 74 -4.20 -12.70 -1.67
N THR A 75 -3.63 -11.67 -1.04
CA THR A 75 -3.52 -11.56 0.43
C THR A 75 -4.90 -11.49 1.09
N ALA A 76 -5.83 -10.71 0.54
CA ALA A 76 -7.21 -10.62 1.02
C ALA A 76 -7.92 -11.98 1.00
N GLN A 77 -7.75 -12.72 -0.09
CA GLN A 77 -8.35 -14.04 -0.28
C GLN A 77 -7.73 -15.08 0.66
N ASP A 78 -6.41 -15.08 0.85
CA ASP A 78 -5.72 -15.98 1.79
C ASP A 78 -6.18 -15.72 3.23
N LEU A 79 -6.26 -14.45 3.65
CA LEU A 79 -6.73 -14.09 4.99
C LEU A 79 -8.19 -14.55 5.21
N ARG A 80 -9.05 -14.36 4.20
CA ARG A 80 -10.45 -14.85 4.22
C ARG A 80 -10.51 -16.38 4.29
N SER A 81 -9.63 -17.09 3.58
CA SER A 81 -9.58 -18.56 3.61
C SER A 81 -9.14 -19.10 4.98
N ARG A 82 -8.15 -18.44 5.61
CA ARG A 82 -7.57 -18.89 6.89
C ARG A 82 -8.43 -18.55 8.11
N TYR A 83 -9.18 -17.46 8.06
CA TYR A 83 -9.86 -16.90 9.24
C TYR A 83 -11.34 -16.57 9.02
N GLY A 84 -11.90 -16.81 7.83
CA GLY A 84 -13.29 -16.50 7.47
C GLY A 84 -14.28 -17.66 7.68
N GLY A 85 -14.18 -18.36 8.82
CA GLY A 85 -15.16 -19.34 9.29
C GLY A 85 -15.95 -18.80 10.48
#